data_AF-A0A8X6SU00-F1
#
_entry.id   AF-A0A8X6SU00-F1
#
_cell.length_a   1.000
_cell.length_b   1.000
_cell.length_c   1.000
_cell.angle_alpha   90.00
_cell.angle_beta   90.00
_cell.angle_gamma   90.00
#
_symmetry.space_group_name_H-M   'P 1'
#
loop_
_entity.id
_entity.type
_entity.pdbx_description
1 polymer ?
#
loop_
_entity_poly.entity_id
_entity_poly.type
_entity_poly.pdbx_seq_one_letter_code
_entity_poly.pdbx_strand_id
1 'polypeptide(L)'
;MSLNGCVSVISIDTGKILDLEVMTQYCKMCELNVKCEHVCSNYKGSSGNMEAVGAFRIFERSLIKRDLEYTEYYGDGDSKGFLQVKDIYGENSVTKLECIGHIQKRVCSRLRKLKEHQRTWWEGEIN
;
A
#
# COMPACT_ATOMS: atom_id res chain seq x y z
N MET A 1 15.71 -2.19 7.39
CA MET A 1 14.32 -2.50 7.00
C MET A 1 13.43 -2.33 8.21
N SER A 2 12.19 -1.85 8.04
CA SER A 2 11.28 -1.69 9.18
C SER A 2 10.89 -3.05 9.77
N LEU A 3 10.80 -3.15 11.09
CA LEU A 3 10.30 -4.34 11.78
C LEU A 3 8.79 -4.30 12.04
N ASN A 4 8.18 -3.13 11.86
CA ASN A 4 6.76 -2.89 12.10
C ASN A 4 6.10 -2.37 10.83
N GLY A 5 4.86 -2.80 10.60
CA GLY A 5 4.00 -2.38 9.51
C GLY A 5 2.61 -2.06 10.04
N CYS A 6 1.93 -1.12 9.40
CA CYS A 6 0.56 -0.76 9.71
C CYS A 6 -0.17 -0.55 8.38
N VAL A 7 -1.29 -1.23 8.21
CA VAL A 7 -2.17 -1.08 7.05
C VAL A 7 -3.54 -0.69 7.56
N SER A 8 -4.14 0.34 6.97
CA SER A 8 -5.47 0.81 7.32
C SER A 8 -6.35 0.89 6.08
N VAL A 9 -7.63 0.54 6.22
CA VAL A 9 -8.65 0.87 5.22
C VAL A 9 -9.44 2.05 5.74
N ILE A 10 -9.57 3.07 4.89
CA ILE A 10 -10.26 4.33 5.21
C ILE A 10 -11.37 4.52 4.17
N SER A 11 -12.58 4.80 4.63
CA SER A 11 -13.68 5.19 3.76
C SER A 11 -13.42 6.58 3.19
N ILE A 12 -13.51 6.74 1.87
CA ILE A 12 -13.31 8.03 1.21
C ILE A 12 -14.47 8.98 1.52
N ASP A 13 -15.70 8.48 1.50
CA ASP A 13 -16.89 9.30 1.72
C ASP A 13 -16.95 9.90 3.13
N THR A 14 -16.51 9.13 4.13
CA THR A 14 -16.63 9.53 5.54
C THR A 14 -15.32 9.98 6.17
N GLY A 15 -14.18 9.66 5.56
CA GLY A 15 -12.85 9.85 6.14
C GLY A 15 -12.56 8.98 7.37
N LYS A 16 -13.44 8.02 7.70
CA LYS A 16 -13.31 7.17 8.88
C LYS A 16 -12.48 5.92 8.58
N ILE A 17 -11.70 5.49 9.57
CA ILE A 17 -10.99 4.21 9.52
C ILE A 17 -12.04 3.10 9.63
N LEU A 18 -12.09 2.27 8.59
CA LEU A 18 -12.88 1.04 8.59
C LEU A 18 -12.09 -0.01 9.35
N ASP A 19 -10.89 -0.40 8.90
CA ASP A 19 -10.06 -1.44 9.53
C ASP A 19 -8.59 -1.05 9.68
N LEU A 20 -7.89 -1.80 10.54
CA LEU A 20 -6.45 -1.68 10.79
C LEU A 20 -5.81 -3.06 10.96
N GLU A 21 -4.69 -3.30 10.29
CA GLU A 21 -3.81 -4.44 10.51
C GLU A 21 -2.43 -3.93 10.93
N VAL A 22 -2.06 -4.22 12.18
CA VAL A 22 -0.72 -3.94 12.70
C VAL A 22 0.10 -5.21 12.62
N MET A 23 1.25 -5.15 11.97
CA MET A 23 2.18 -6.25 11.82
C MET A 23 3.51 -5.92 12.49
N THR A 24 4.06 -6.88 13.21
CA THR A 24 5.37 -6.77 13.86
C THR A 24 6.18 -8.04 13.64
N GLN A 25 7.47 -7.87 13.36
CA GLN A 25 8.53 -8.88 13.45
C GLN A 25 9.41 -8.69 14.68
N TYR A 26 9.08 -7.69 15.49
CA TYR A 26 9.87 -7.26 16.63
C TYR A 26 9.15 -7.56 17.94
N CYS A 27 9.92 -8.02 18.92
CA CYS A 27 9.45 -8.23 20.27
C CYS A 27 10.38 -7.56 21.28
N LYS A 28 9.86 -6.57 22.01
CA LYS A 28 10.61 -5.90 23.08
C LYS A 28 10.99 -6.85 24.21
N MET A 29 10.12 -7.82 24.50
CA MET A 29 10.34 -8.77 25.59
C MET A 29 11.51 -9.72 25.31
N CYS A 30 11.62 -10.19 24.07
CA CYS A 30 12.80 -10.93 23.60
C CYS A 30 14.07 -10.08 23.61
N GLU A 31 13.99 -8.81 23.18
CA GLU A 31 15.15 -7.91 23.23
C GLU A 31 15.69 -7.75 24.65
N LEU A 32 14.80 -7.68 25.64
CA LEU A 32 15.15 -7.56 27.06
C LEU A 32 15.49 -8.91 27.72
N ASN A 33 15.51 -10.02 26.98
CA ASN A 33 15.74 -11.38 27.48
C ASN A 33 14.80 -11.79 28.63
N VAL A 34 13.58 -11.24 28.67
CA VAL A 34 12.59 -11.63 29.67
C VAL A 34 12.00 -12.97 29.27
N LYS A 35 12.16 -13.97 30.14
CA LYS A 35 11.58 -15.30 29.94
C LYS A 35 10.10 -15.28 30.33
N CYS A 36 9.23 -15.10 29.35
CA CYS A 36 7.79 -15.30 29.50
C CYS A 36 7.20 -15.92 28.24
N GLU A 37 6.05 -16.60 28.39
CA GLU A 37 5.28 -17.09 27.25
C GLU A 37 4.56 -15.92 26.58
N HIS A 38 4.89 -15.64 25.32
CA HIS A 38 4.28 -14.56 24.53
C HIS A 38 4.38 -14.82 23.03
N VAL A 39 3.55 -14.12 22.25
CA VAL A 39 3.62 -14.12 20.78
C VAL A 39 4.65 -13.09 20.33
N CYS A 40 5.80 -13.54 19.83
CA CYS A 40 6.91 -12.65 19.46
C CYS A 40 6.64 -11.82 18.18
N SER A 41 5.87 -12.36 17.25
CA SER A 41 5.54 -11.70 15.99
C SER A 41 4.24 -12.25 15.43
N ASN A 42 3.50 -11.40 14.71
CA ASN A 42 2.30 -11.80 13.97
C ASN A 42 2.52 -11.76 12.45
N TYR A 43 3.76 -11.48 12.03
CA TYR A 43 4.20 -11.49 10.64
C TYR A 43 5.56 -12.19 10.52
N LYS A 44 5.71 -12.94 9.43
CA LYS A 44 6.98 -13.57 9.03
C LYS A 44 7.17 -13.27 7.55
N GLY A 45 8.25 -12.58 7.18
CA GLY A 45 8.52 -12.24 5.79
C GLY A 45 9.34 -10.95 5.63
N SER A 46 9.53 -10.51 4.40
CA SER A 46 10.23 -9.26 4.15
C SER A 46 9.36 -8.06 4.56
N SER A 47 9.98 -7.00 5.08
CA SER A 47 9.23 -5.79 5.44
C SER A 47 8.51 -5.17 4.24
N GLY A 48 9.08 -5.30 3.04
CA GLY A 48 8.47 -4.81 1.80
C GLY A 48 7.20 -5.54 1.39
N ASN A 49 6.92 -6.72 1.96
CA ASN A 49 5.70 -7.49 1.68
C ASN A 49 4.64 -7.33 2.79
N MET A 50 4.91 -6.54 3.83
CA MET A 50 3.92 -6.27 4.89
C MET A 50 2.69 -5.56 4.33
N GLU A 51 2.86 -4.61 3.41
CA GLU A 51 1.73 -3.89 2.80
C GLU A 51 0.75 -4.84 2.12
N ALA A 52 1.25 -5.72 1.26
CA ALA A 52 0.42 -6.65 0.50
C ALA A 52 -0.31 -7.66 1.40
N VAL A 53 0.40 -8.24 2.38
CA VAL A 53 -0.20 -9.17 3.34
C VAL A 53 -1.20 -8.47 4.25
N GLY A 54 -0.94 -7.24 4.68
CA GLY A 54 -1.88 -6.48 5.49
C GLY A 54 -3.15 -6.13 4.72
N ALA A 55 -3.03 -5.75 3.45
CA ALA A 55 -4.17 -5.53 2.57
C ALA A 55 -5.01 -6.81 2.43
N PHE A 56 -4.38 -7.94 2.12
CA PHE A 56 -5.05 -9.23 2.04
C PHE A 56 -5.82 -9.56 3.33
N ARG A 57 -5.18 -9.49 4.51
CA ARG A 57 -5.80 -9.80 5.80
C ARG A 57 -7.01 -8.92 6.12
N ILE A 58 -6.97 -7.65 5.73
CA ILE A 58 -8.10 -6.73 5.95
C ILE A 58 -9.26 -7.04 5.01
N PHE A 59 -8.97 -7.28 3.73
CA PHE A 59 -10.00 -7.60 2.74
C PHE A 59 -10.64 -8.97 3.04
N GLU A 60 -9.85 -9.98 3.37
CA GLU A 60 -10.34 -11.33 3.70
C GLU A 60 -11.36 -11.30 4.85
N ARG A 61 -11.07 -10.56 5.92
CA ARG A 61 -11.96 -10.49 7.09
C ARG A 61 -13.10 -9.48 6.97
N SER A 62 -13.13 -8.68 5.91
CA SER A 62 -14.07 -7.55 5.78
C SER A 62 -15.52 -8.02 5.79
N LEU A 63 -15.85 -9.04 4.98
CA LEU A 63 -17.15 -9.66 4.89
C LEU A 63 -17.61 -10.21 6.25
N ILE A 64 -16.78 -11.03 6.88
CA ILE A 64 -17.16 -11.69 8.14
C ILE A 64 -17.27 -10.70 9.30
N LYS A 65 -16.38 -9.70 9.35
CA LYS A 65 -16.28 -8.79 10.49
C LYS A 65 -17.20 -7.57 10.38
N ARG A 66 -17.50 -7.12 9.16
CA ARG A 66 -18.25 -5.87 8.91
C ARG A 66 -19.36 -5.98 7.88
N ASP A 67 -19.52 -7.12 7.21
CA ASP A 67 -20.48 -7.28 6.12
C ASP A 67 -20.28 -6.24 5.00
N LEU A 68 -19.00 -6.02 4.63
CA LEU A 68 -18.60 -5.03 3.63
C LEU A 68 -17.68 -5.65 2.58
N GLU A 69 -17.91 -5.28 1.33
CA GLU A 69 -16.99 -5.52 0.22
C GLU A 69 -16.26 -4.22 -0.15
N TYR A 70 -14.94 -4.29 -0.21
CA TYR A 70 -14.10 -3.18 -0.66
C TYR A 70 -13.85 -3.31 -2.16
N THR A 71 -14.56 -2.54 -2.98
CA THR A 71 -14.54 -2.67 -4.45
C THR A 71 -13.46 -1.83 -5.13
N GLU A 72 -12.93 -0.81 -4.46
CA GLU A 72 -11.96 0.12 -5.02
C GLU A 72 -10.67 0.15 -4.19
N TYR A 73 -9.53 -0.09 -4.85
CA TYR A 73 -8.20 -0.07 -4.23
C TYR A 73 -7.38 1.11 -4.74
N TYR A 74 -7.09 2.07 -3.87
CA TYR A 74 -6.23 3.22 -4.19
C TYR A 74 -4.78 2.90 -3.86
N GLY A 75 -3.99 2.59 -4.89
CA GLY A 75 -2.59 2.20 -4.75
C GLY A 75 -1.61 3.23 -5.30
N ASP A 76 -0.35 3.10 -4.88
CA ASP A 76 0.77 3.64 -5.65
C ASP A 76 0.92 2.85 -6.97
N GLY A 77 1.90 3.22 -7.80
CA GLY A 77 2.22 2.52 -9.03
C GLY A 77 2.58 1.03 -8.84
N ASP A 78 2.98 0.60 -7.64
CA ASP A 78 3.22 -0.82 -7.33
C ASP A 78 1.89 -1.60 -7.29
N SER A 79 1.90 -2.82 -7.83
CA SER A 79 0.69 -3.64 -7.96
C SER A 79 0.69 -4.88 -7.07
N LYS A 80 1.72 -5.10 -6.23
CA LYS A 80 1.83 -6.34 -5.45
C LYS A 80 0.70 -6.49 -4.44
N GLY A 81 0.31 -5.40 -3.77
CA GLY A 81 -0.84 -5.39 -2.86
C GLY A 81 -2.15 -5.64 -3.60
N PHE A 82 -2.38 -4.90 -4.69
CA PHE A 82 -3.57 -5.06 -5.52
C PHE A 82 -3.75 -6.49 -6.04
N LEU A 83 -2.68 -7.12 -6.54
CA LEU A 83 -2.74 -8.48 -7.08
C LEU A 83 -3.18 -9.52 -6.03
N GLN A 84 -2.96 -9.27 -4.74
CA GLN A 84 -3.44 -10.17 -3.69
C GLN A 84 -4.94 -10.02 -3.39
N VAL A 85 -5.53 -8.86 -3.70
CA VAL A 85 -6.92 -8.56 -3.34
C VAL A 85 -7.85 -8.47 -4.55
N LYS A 86 -7.33 -8.51 -5.79
CA LYS A 86 -8.14 -8.27 -7.01
C LYS A 86 -9.37 -9.19 -7.10
N ASP A 87 -9.22 -10.45 -6.67
CA ASP A 87 -10.21 -11.51 -6.82
C ASP A 87 -10.84 -11.95 -5.47
N ILE A 88 -10.64 -11.18 -4.40
CA ILE A 88 -10.92 -11.65 -3.04
C ILE A 88 -12.41 -11.89 -2.75
N TYR A 89 -13.30 -11.19 -3.45
CA TYR A 89 -14.75 -11.39 -3.37
C TYR A 89 -15.32 -12.07 -4.63
N GLY A 90 -14.46 -12.57 -5.53
CA GLY A 90 -14.84 -13.08 -6.85
C GLY A 90 -13.98 -12.46 -7.96
N GLU A 91 -14.10 -12.99 -9.19
CA GLU A 91 -13.26 -12.59 -10.33
C GLU A 91 -13.36 -11.08 -10.62
N ASN A 92 -12.21 -10.41 -10.59
CA ASN A 92 -12.05 -8.95 -10.78
C ASN A 92 -13.00 -8.11 -9.90
N SER A 93 -13.29 -8.58 -8.68
CA SER A 93 -14.15 -7.90 -7.72
C SER A 93 -13.59 -6.54 -7.24
N VAL A 94 -12.27 -6.33 -7.33
CA VAL A 94 -11.62 -5.10 -6.90
C VAL A 94 -10.98 -4.37 -8.09
N THR A 95 -11.29 -3.07 -8.22
CA THR A 95 -10.72 -2.18 -9.23
C THR A 95 -9.54 -1.38 -8.67
N LYS A 96 -8.40 -1.38 -9.37
CA LYS A 96 -7.23 -0.55 -9.01
C LYS A 96 -7.43 0.88 -9.49
N LEU A 97 -7.29 1.83 -8.57
CA LEU A 97 -7.23 3.26 -8.83
C LEU A 97 -5.87 3.81 -8.42
N GLU A 98 -5.42 4.87 -9.10
CA GLU A 98 -4.14 5.51 -8.80
C GLU A 98 -4.28 6.58 -7.74
N CYS A 99 -3.35 6.61 -6.79
CA CYS A 99 -3.33 7.66 -5.79
C CYS A 99 -2.95 9.02 -6.41
N ILE A 100 -3.55 10.10 -5.89
CA ILE A 100 -3.32 11.46 -6.37
C ILE A 100 -1.85 11.87 -6.32
N GLY A 101 -1.11 11.40 -5.31
CA GLY A 101 0.33 11.63 -5.18
C GLY A 101 1.13 10.98 -6.31
N HIS A 102 0.75 9.78 -6.76
CA HIS A 102 1.39 9.13 -7.90
C HIS A 102 1.06 9.86 -9.20
N ILE A 103 -0.19 10.27 -9.39
CA ILE A 103 -0.62 11.08 -10.54
C ILE A 103 0.21 12.37 -10.60
N GLN A 104 0.34 13.09 -9.48
CA GLN A 104 1.15 14.30 -9.39
C GLN A 104 2.62 14.06 -9.78
N LYS A 105 3.27 13.04 -9.19
CA LYS A 105 4.66 12.68 -9.53
C LYS A 105 4.84 12.40 -11.01
N ARG A 106 3.93 11.63 -11.60
CA ARG A 106 3.93 11.28 -13.02
C ARG A 106 3.78 12.52 -13.90
N VAL A 107 2.79 13.36 -13.63
CA VAL A 107 2.54 14.59 -14.38
C VAL A 107 3.74 15.53 -14.29
N CYS A 108 4.26 15.78 -13.08
CA CYS A 108 5.44 16.63 -12.88
C CYS A 108 6.68 16.09 -13.60
N SER A 109 6.90 14.77 -13.61
CA SER A 109 8.02 14.15 -14.34
C SER A 109 7.91 14.38 -15.84
N ARG A 110 6.72 14.19 -16.43
CA ARG A 110 6.46 14.43 -17.86
C ARG A 110 6.64 15.90 -18.24
N LEU A 111 6.15 16.83 -17.42
CA LEU A 111 6.31 18.27 -17.65
C LEU A 111 7.77 18.71 -17.62
N ARG A 112 8.57 18.19 -16.68
CA ARG A 112 10.02 18.48 -16.62
C ARG A 112 10.75 17.99 -17.86
N LYS A 113 10.45 16.77 -18.32
CA LYS A 113 11.01 16.21 -19.57
C LYS A 113 10.63 17.03 -20.80
N LEU A 114 9.38 17.49 -20.88
CA LEU A 114 8.91 18.35 -21.97
C LEU A 114 9.67 19.69 -21.99
N LYS A 115 9.82 20.33 -20.82
CA LYS A 115 10.59 21.58 -20.69
C LYS A 115 12.04 21.39 -21.11
N GLU A 116 12.67 20.29 -20.71
CA GLU A 116 14.05 19.97 -21.07
C GLU A 116 14.20 19.73 -22.57
N HIS A 117 13.30 18.95 -23.18
CA HIS A 117 13.26 18.76 -24.62
C HIS A 117 13.13 20.10 -25.33
N GLN A 118 12.13 20.92 -24.98
CA GLN A 118 11.96 22.23 -25.60
C GLN A 118 13.25 23.05 -25.51
N ARG A 119 13.89 23.14 -24.34
CA ARG A 119 15.16 23.85 -24.16
C ARG A 119 16.26 23.34 -25.12
N THR A 120 16.41 22.03 -25.27
CA THR A 120 17.38 21.44 -26.22
C THR A 120 17.03 21.71 -27.68
N TRP A 121 15.74 21.76 -28.04
CA TRP A 121 15.29 22.14 -29.39
C TRP A 121 15.69 23.60 -29.71
N TRP A 122 15.43 24.54 -28.80
CA TRP A 122 15.81 25.94 -28.97
C TRP A 122 17.33 26.14 -29.08
N GLU A 123 18.13 25.43 -28.28
CA GLU A 123 19.61 25.51 -28.34
C GLU A 123 20.20 24.94 -29.64
N GLY A 124 19.48 24.01 -30.29
CA GLY A 124 19.87 23.41 -31.57
C GLY A 124 19.53 24.25 -32.80
N GLU A 125 18.56 25.17 -32.71
CA GLU A 125 18.21 26.10 -33.80
C GLU A 125 19.09 27.36 -33.84
N ILE A 126 19.82 27.66 -32.77
CA ILE A 126 20.65 28.86 -32.62
C ILE A 126 22.14 28.60 -32.98
N ASN A 127 22.51 27.35 -33.28
CA ASN A 127 23.83 26.94 -33.80
C ASN A 127 23.74 26.49 -35.26
#